data_AF-A0A9Q0DPV6-F1
#
_entry.id   AF-A0A9Q0DPV6-F1
#
_cell.length_a   1.000
_cell.length_b   1.000
_cell.length_c   1.000
_cell.angle_alpha   90.00
_cell.angle_beta   90.00
_cell.angle_gamma   90.00
#
_symmetry.space_group_name_H-M   'P 1'
#
loop_
_entity.id
_entity.type
_entity.pdbx_description
1 polymer ?
#
loop_
_entity_poly.entity_id
_entity_poly.type
_entity_poly.pdbx_seq_one_letter_code
_entity_poly.pdbx_strand_id
1 'polypeptide(L)'
;MLPNNLQPKMLSQCTKESLKSNIHICQHGIDCEFSGWFEKHLSSIAFRHGLICLIREQSEGEITHEDAADMCEQTFGSLKFICCRSLETQLCLDQQPLNDTDAEVDIYVKKGDQGCTFYLKHNDDMALKVMNEINMTLTKEINALLGNKLASNHLPVLGHLLMCDDLQEIRKALAKHGIHDSAEADNSALNPAEPGSVIPDEWLDCLDMNMLNNFEEGEHVGYLSNDNYIYAVIVKQLPGHTGQLSRRFKIQTGNQVFIEVSSLELYQFKREKKPKLKKMTIKSEASCMLHEGSEWNGTEEYSDEKPSPSRTLPASLEEAKIEIDKCLAEMWTLSEGEKHTAMKRLYLRWHPDKNPECIEISTEAFKYLMNRIDKLTNGKTADSSKPQGSQNFRNFYGDWNQEAGRHRHGRERFNRRYKSSGYNFWTHHENVPRPNRPEAQRWLRQAHCDLAAAEKDIGNGSTEWCLFKVHQAIEKALIAAEYKINGKHSANCAISLIVARVANFDPQLRKLTQIVNSVQLLGVDAKKTQYPNCHPAPYIPNEQFKETNEWPAVNMASEILGMIEAYVN
;
A
#
# COMPACT_ATOMS: atom_id res chain seq x y z
N MET A 1 -14.96 -37.58 -52.25
CA MET A 1 -14.91 -36.68 -51.08
C MET A 1 -16.14 -35.79 -51.12
N LEU A 2 -16.72 -35.43 -49.96
CA LEU A 2 -17.84 -34.49 -49.89
C LEU A 2 -17.38 -33.07 -50.27
N PRO A 3 -18.22 -32.27 -50.97
CA PRO A 3 -18.00 -30.84 -51.18
C PRO A 3 -17.73 -30.10 -49.86
N ASN A 4 -16.85 -29.09 -49.86
CA ASN A 4 -16.40 -28.40 -48.63
C ASN A 4 -17.54 -27.84 -47.76
N ASN A 5 -18.66 -27.44 -48.34
CA ASN A 5 -19.85 -26.95 -47.63
C ASN A 5 -20.72 -28.07 -47.01
N LEU A 6 -20.47 -29.33 -47.38
CA LEU A 6 -21.15 -30.52 -46.87
C LEU A 6 -20.25 -31.39 -45.99
N GLN A 7 -19.00 -30.97 -45.75
CA GLN A 7 -18.12 -31.62 -44.79
C GLN A 7 -18.54 -31.25 -43.36
N PRO A 8 -18.64 -32.23 -42.44
CA PRO A 8 -18.90 -31.95 -41.03
C PRO A 8 -17.86 -31.00 -40.46
N LYS A 9 -18.31 -29.94 -39.80
CA LYS A 9 -17.44 -29.04 -39.03
C LYS A 9 -17.41 -29.50 -37.58
N MET A 10 -16.26 -29.35 -36.93
CA MET A 10 -16.20 -29.55 -35.49
C MET A 10 -16.99 -28.44 -34.78
N LEU A 11 -17.70 -28.77 -33.69
CA LEU A 11 -18.46 -27.79 -32.91
C LEU A 11 -17.59 -26.61 -32.46
N SER A 12 -16.34 -26.87 -32.09
CA SER A 12 -15.36 -25.84 -31.72
C SER A 12 -15.03 -24.83 -32.84
N GLN A 13 -15.39 -25.12 -34.09
CA GLN A 13 -15.22 -24.20 -35.22
C GLN A 13 -16.42 -23.27 -35.45
N CYS A 14 -17.58 -23.59 -34.87
CA CYS A 14 -18.81 -22.79 -35.01
C CYS A 14 -19.32 -22.22 -33.68
N THR A 15 -18.88 -22.74 -32.54
CA THR A 15 -19.21 -22.19 -31.23
C THR A 15 -18.11 -21.26 -30.70
N LYS A 16 -18.50 -20.28 -29.87
CA LYS A 16 -17.59 -19.43 -29.11
C LYS A 16 -18.01 -19.42 -27.65
N GLU A 17 -17.04 -19.53 -26.76
CA GLU A 17 -17.28 -19.34 -25.34
C GLU A 17 -17.53 -17.86 -25.04
N SER A 18 -18.51 -17.59 -24.18
CA SER A 18 -18.89 -16.24 -23.78
C SER A 18 -19.25 -16.19 -22.30
N LEU A 19 -19.02 -15.04 -21.69
CA LEU A 19 -19.39 -14.80 -20.30
C LEU A 19 -20.91 -14.70 -20.16
N LYS A 20 -21.47 -15.40 -19.18
CA LYS A 20 -22.90 -15.35 -18.88
C LYS A 20 -23.30 -13.96 -18.36
N SER A 21 -24.49 -13.50 -18.76
CA SER A 21 -24.94 -12.11 -18.55
C SER A 21 -25.07 -11.68 -17.07
N ASN A 22 -25.34 -12.63 -16.17
CA ASN A 22 -25.60 -12.37 -14.75
C ASN A 22 -24.31 -12.49 -13.92
N ILE A 23 -23.39 -11.53 -14.10
CA ILE A 23 -22.14 -11.50 -13.35
C ILE A 23 -22.38 -10.87 -11.99
N HIS A 24 -22.06 -11.61 -10.93
CA HIS A 24 -22.06 -11.08 -9.56
C HIS A 24 -20.64 -10.64 -9.19
N ILE A 25 -20.42 -9.33 -9.06
CA ILE A 25 -19.16 -8.77 -8.55
C ILE A 25 -18.93 -9.28 -7.12
N CYS A 26 -17.67 -9.50 -6.75
CA CYS A 26 -17.33 -9.94 -5.40
C CYS A 26 -17.79 -8.91 -4.33
N GLN A 27 -17.97 -9.37 -3.09
CA GLN A 27 -18.44 -8.54 -1.97
C GLN A 27 -17.49 -7.36 -1.64
N HIS A 28 -16.23 -7.47 -2.01
CA HIS A 28 -15.21 -6.43 -1.79
C HIS A 28 -15.16 -5.39 -2.92
N GLY A 29 -15.80 -5.66 -4.06
CA GLY A 29 -15.82 -4.76 -5.21
C GLY A 29 -14.41 -4.29 -5.61
N ILE A 30 -14.24 -2.97 -5.69
CA ILE A 30 -12.96 -2.32 -6.05
C ILE A 30 -11.91 -2.49 -4.94
N ASP A 31 -12.32 -2.71 -3.69
CA ASP A 31 -11.42 -2.95 -2.56
C ASP A 31 -11.00 -4.42 -2.40
N CYS A 32 -11.29 -5.26 -3.41
CA CYS A 32 -10.86 -6.65 -3.42
C CYS A 32 -9.32 -6.75 -3.48
N GLU A 33 -8.72 -7.29 -2.42
CA GLU A 33 -7.26 -7.48 -2.34
C GLU A 33 -6.76 -8.43 -3.43
N PHE A 34 -7.53 -9.48 -3.76
CA PHE A 34 -7.16 -10.46 -4.78
C PHE A 34 -7.03 -9.84 -6.18
N SER A 35 -8.05 -9.12 -6.68
CA SER A 35 -7.92 -8.46 -7.99
C SER A 35 -6.99 -7.26 -7.94
N GLY A 36 -7.01 -6.48 -6.85
CA GLY A 36 -6.15 -5.33 -6.67
C GLY A 36 -4.65 -5.68 -6.64
N TRP A 37 -4.31 -6.92 -6.24
CA TRP A 37 -2.95 -7.42 -6.32
C TRP A 37 -2.42 -7.39 -7.75
N PHE A 38 -3.19 -7.84 -8.75
CA PHE A 38 -2.73 -7.89 -10.14
C PHE A 38 -2.49 -6.50 -10.73
N GLU A 39 -3.38 -5.54 -10.47
CA GLU A 39 -3.20 -4.15 -10.91
C GLU A 39 -1.92 -3.54 -10.33
N LYS A 40 -1.69 -3.77 -9.03
CA LYS A 40 -0.50 -3.29 -8.34
C LYS A 40 0.78 -3.98 -8.81
N HIS A 41 0.72 -5.30 -9.03
CA HIS A 41 1.85 -6.11 -9.42
C HIS A 41 2.31 -5.79 -10.84
N LEU A 42 1.39 -5.70 -11.80
CA LEU A 42 1.71 -5.34 -13.19
C LEU A 42 2.22 -3.90 -13.33
N SER A 43 1.78 -3.01 -12.44
CA SER A 43 2.26 -1.63 -12.37
C SER A 43 3.55 -1.48 -11.55
N SER A 44 4.12 -2.58 -11.03
CA SER A 44 5.34 -2.53 -10.23
C SER A 44 6.55 -2.24 -11.10
N ILE A 45 7.51 -1.49 -10.54
CA ILE A 45 8.76 -1.17 -11.24
C ILE A 45 9.58 -2.46 -11.40
N ALA A 46 9.59 -3.34 -10.39
CA ALA A 46 10.24 -4.65 -10.48
C ALA A 46 9.76 -5.48 -11.69
N PHE A 47 8.46 -5.69 -11.84
CA PHE A 47 7.92 -6.46 -12.96
C PHE A 47 8.18 -5.77 -14.30
N ARG A 48 7.94 -4.45 -14.37
CA ARG A 48 8.20 -3.65 -15.58
C ARG A 48 9.67 -3.76 -16.02
N HIS A 49 10.62 -3.69 -15.09
CA HIS A 49 12.04 -3.87 -15.35
C HIS A 49 12.34 -5.24 -15.96
N GLY A 50 11.80 -6.29 -15.36
CA GLY A 50 11.94 -7.65 -15.87
C GLY A 50 11.42 -7.79 -17.31
N LEU A 51 10.24 -7.21 -17.59
CA LEU A 51 9.66 -7.24 -18.93
C LEU A 51 10.47 -6.43 -19.95
N ILE A 52 11.00 -5.25 -19.58
CA ILE A 52 11.88 -4.45 -20.44
C ILE A 52 13.14 -5.26 -20.81
N CYS A 53 13.80 -5.88 -19.82
CA CYS A 53 14.97 -6.72 -20.08
C CYS A 53 14.63 -7.86 -21.05
N LEU A 54 13.48 -8.51 -20.86
CA LEU A 54 13.02 -9.60 -21.73
C LEU A 54 12.72 -9.14 -23.17
N ILE A 55 12.09 -7.96 -23.34
CA ILE A 55 11.81 -7.38 -24.66
C ILE A 55 13.12 -7.00 -25.39
N ARG A 56 14.08 -6.43 -24.67
CA ARG A 56 15.39 -6.06 -25.22
C ARG A 56 16.20 -7.29 -25.63
N GLU A 57 16.21 -8.32 -24.81
CA GLU A 57 16.83 -9.61 -25.15
C GLU A 57 16.20 -10.21 -26.41
N GLN A 58 14.86 -10.25 -26.47
CA GLN A 58 14.12 -10.78 -27.61
C GLN A 58 14.41 -10.04 -28.93
N SER A 59 14.69 -8.74 -28.84
CA SER A 59 15.00 -7.89 -29.98
C SER A 59 16.49 -7.77 -30.26
N GLU A 60 17.34 -8.50 -29.54
CA GLU A 60 18.81 -8.40 -29.65
C GLU A 60 19.33 -6.96 -29.52
N GLY A 61 18.61 -6.13 -28.76
CA GLY A 61 18.91 -4.71 -28.56
C GLY A 61 18.40 -3.74 -29.63
N GLU A 62 17.63 -4.19 -30.63
CA GLU A 62 17.01 -3.30 -31.62
C GLU A 62 15.95 -2.37 -30.99
N ILE A 63 15.21 -2.86 -29.98
CA ILE A 63 14.25 -2.05 -29.23
C ILE A 63 15.02 -1.32 -28.13
N THR A 64 14.93 0.01 -28.13
CA THR A 64 15.56 0.84 -27.10
C THR A 64 14.90 0.63 -25.72
N HIS A 65 15.58 1.06 -24.65
CA HIS A 65 14.99 1.00 -23.32
C HIS A 65 13.70 1.83 -23.25
N GLU A 66 13.70 3.04 -23.82
CA GLU A 66 12.54 3.92 -23.88
C GLU A 66 11.37 3.30 -24.65
N ASP A 67 11.64 2.71 -25.82
CA ASP A 67 10.60 2.06 -26.62
C ASP A 67 10.01 0.85 -25.90
N ALA A 68 10.85 0.02 -25.28
CA ALA A 68 10.40 -1.11 -24.48
C ALA A 68 9.57 -0.64 -23.27
N ALA A 69 9.99 0.45 -22.63
CA ALA A 69 9.28 1.05 -21.52
C ALA A 69 7.90 1.58 -21.95
N ASP A 70 7.78 2.21 -23.11
CA ASP A 70 6.51 2.68 -23.67
C ASP A 70 5.59 1.52 -24.06
N MET A 71 6.14 0.43 -24.61
CA MET A 71 5.40 -0.79 -24.93
C MET A 71 4.79 -1.43 -23.68
N CYS A 72 5.56 -1.51 -22.58
CA CYS A 72 5.05 -2.00 -21.30
C CYS A 72 3.86 -1.15 -20.84
N GLU A 73 3.94 0.18 -20.96
CA GLU A 73 2.89 1.08 -20.50
C GLU A 73 1.59 0.97 -21.28
N GLN A 74 1.71 0.91 -22.61
CA GLN A 74 0.55 0.66 -23.47
C GLN A 74 -0.08 -0.69 -23.13
N THR A 75 0.75 -1.71 -22.90
CA THR A 75 0.27 -3.05 -22.56
C THR A 75 -0.47 -3.05 -21.22
N PHE A 76 0.09 -2.48 -20.17
CA PHE A 76 -0.52 -2.51 -18.83
C PHE A 76 -1.75 -1.61 -18.73
N GLY A 77 -1.76 -0.44 -19.38
CA GLY A 77 -2.94 0.44 -19.46
C GLY A 77 -4.12 -0.20 -20.20
N SER A 78 -3.86 -1.21 -21.02
CA SER A 78 -4.86 -1.98 -21.77
C SER A 78 -5.43 -3.18 -20.99
N LEU A 79 -4.97 -3.44 -19.76
CA LEU A 79 -5.44 -4.52 -18.89
C LEU A 79 -6.40 -4.00 -17.82
N LYS A 80 -7.52 -4.71 -17.60
CA LYS A 80 -8.48 -4.39 -16.52
C LYS A 80 -8.87 -5.64 -15.76
N PHE A 81 -9.03 -5.55 -14.44
CA PHE A 81 -9.38 -6.69 -13.61
C PHE A 81 -10.73 -6.46 -12.91
N ILE A 82 -11.59 -7.46 -12.97
CA ILE A 82 -12.90 -7.46 -12.31
C ILE A 82 -13.00 -8.75 -11.50
N CYS A 83 -13.12 -8.62 -10.18
CA CYS A 83 -13.34 -9.75 -9.29
C CYS A 83 -14.84 -10.08 -9.17
N CYS A 84 -15.18 -11.36 -9.35
CA CYS A 84 -16.53 -11.89 -9.36
C CYS A 84 -16.71 -12.94 -8.26
N ARG A 85 -17.88 -12.99 -7.63
CA ARG A 85 -18.22 -14.03 -6.64
C ARG A 85 -18.27 -15.42 -7.29
N SER A 86 -18.82 -15.50 -8.49
CA SER A 86 -18.89 -16.69 -9.33
C SER A 86 -18.67 -16.27 -10.77
N LEU A 87 -18.17 -17.20 -11.58
CA LEU A 87 -17.87 -16.95 -12.98
C LEU A 87 -18.29 -18.18 -13.79
N GLU A 88 -19.23 -17.96 -14.70
CA GLU A 88 -19.79 -18.99 -15.57
C GLU A 88 -19.69 -18.54 -17.02
N THR A 89 -19.27 -19.45 -17.88
CA THR A 89 -19.28 -19.29 -19.33
C THR A 89 -20.34 -20.17 -19.94
N GLN A 90 -20.78 -19.79 -21.14
CA GLN A 90 -21.71 -20.55 -21.97
C GLN A 90 -21.19 -20.58 -23.41
N LEU A 91 -21.48 -21.65 -24.14
CA LEU A 91 -21.17 -21.72 -25.56
C LEU A 91 -22.25 -20.99 -26.36
N CYS A 92 -21.83 -20.14 -27.28
CA CYS A 92 -22.71 -19.45 -28.22
C CYS A 92 -22.48 -19.93 -29.64
N LEU A 93 -23.56 -20.17 -30.39
CA LEU A 93 -23.56 -20.37 -31.84
C LEU A 93 -24.21 -19.14 -32.47
N ASP A 94 -23.52 -18.45 -33.39
CA ASP A 94 -24.01 -17.22 -34.03
C ASP A 94 -24.53 -16.16 -33.02
N GLN A 95 -23.81 -15.99 -31.91
CA GLN A 95 -24.14 -15.09 -30.79
C GLN A 95 -25.38 -15.49 -29.97
N GLN A 96 -26.00 -16.65 -30.27
CA GLN A 96 -27.09 -17.21 -29.48
C GLN A 96 -26.54 -18.23 -28.48
N PRO A 97 -26.92 -18.15 -27.19
CA PRO A 97 -26.49 -19.11 -26.18
C PRO A 97 -27.06 -20.50 -26.45
N LEU A 98 -26.23 -21.53 -26.24
CA LEU A 98 -26.64 -22.92 -26.28
C LEU A 98 -27.08 -23.38 -24.90
N ASN A 99 -28.25 -24.01 -24.82
CA ASN A 99 -28.78 -24.57 -23.58
C ASN A 99 -27.84 -25.66 -23.04
N ASP A 100 -27.76 -25.73 -21.70
CA ASP A 100 -27.01 -26.77 -20.97
C ASP A 100 -25.51 -26.82 -21.31
N THR A 101 -24.92 -25.67 -21.67
CA THR A 101 -23.48 -25.53 -21.94
C THR A 101 -22.74 -24.70 -20.89
N ASP A 102 -23.39 -24.42 -19.77
CA ASP A 102 -22.85 -23.62 -18.69
C ASP A 102 -21.65 -24.35 -18.04
N ALA A 103 -20.52 -23.65 -17.93
CA ALA A 103 -19.32 -24.16 -17.29
C ALA A 103 -18.81 -23.13 -16.26
N GLU A 104 -18.50 -23.60 -15.06
CA GLU A 104 -17.84 -22.79 -14.05
C GLU A 104 -16.35 -22.68 -14.39
N VAL A 105 -15.83 -21.46 -14.38
CA VAL A 105 -14.43 -21.14 -14.71
C VAL A 105 -13.81 -20.24 -13.64
N ASP A 106 -12.49 -20.29 -13.49
CA ASP A 106 -11.78 -19.41 -12.55
C ASP A 106 -11.40 -18.06 -13.19
N ILE A 107 -11.27 -18.04 -14.53
CA ILE A 107 -10.86 -16.87 -15.30
C ILE A 107 -11.61 -16.81 -16.64
N TYR A 108 -12.01 -15.60 -17.04
CA TYR A 108 -12.49 -15.32 -18.38
C TYR A 108 -11.91 -14.00 -18.88
N VAL A 109 -11.41 -13.99 -20.12
CA VAL A 109 -10.84 -12.78 -20.73
C VAL A 109 -11.74 -12.28 -21.85
N LYS A 110 -12.27 -11.08 -21.68
CA LYS A 110 -12.98 -10.36 -22.75
C LYS A 110 -12.00 -9.47 -23.49
N LYS A 111 -11.71 -9.81 -24.75
CA LYS A 111 -10.89 -8.98 -25.64
C LYS A 111 -11.73 -7.86 -26.24
N GLY A 112 -11.22 -6.63 -26.19
CA GLY A 112 -11.76 -5.46 -26.90
C GLY A 112 -10.77 -4.95 -27.93
N ASP A 113 -11.13 -3.86 -28.62
CA ASP A 113 -10.34 -3.35 -29.75
C ASP A 113 -8.94 -2.82 -29.37
N GLN A 114 -8.77 -2.36 -28.12
CA GLN A 114 -7.52 -1.75 -27.62
C GLN A 114 -7.06 -2.34 -26.28
N GLY A 115 -7.57 -3.50 -25.86
CA GLY A 115 -7.19 -4.11 -24.59
C GLY A 115 -8.04 -5.31 -24.20
N CYS A 116 -7.86 -5.80 -22.98
CA CYS A 116 -8.64 -6.93 -22.47
C CYS A 116 -9.03 -6.77 -21.01
N THR A 117 -10.25 -7.22 -20.70
CA THR A 117 -10.80 -7.25 -19.35
C THR A 117 -10.77 -8.68 -18.82
N PHE A 118 -10.05 -8.88 -17.73
CA PHE A 118 -9.98 -10.10 -16.94
C PHE A 118 -11.12 -10.13 -15.94
N TYR A 119 -11.96 -11.14 -16.05
CA TYR A 119 -12.94 -11.51 -15.04
C TYR A 119 -12.36 -12.67 -14.24
N LEU A 120 -12.20 -12.47 -12.94
CA LEU A 120 -11.58 -13.43 -12.04
C LEU A 120 -12.61 -13.89 -11.01
N LYS A 121 -12.75 -15.20 -10.83
CA LYS A 121 -13.48 -15.73 -9.68
C LYS A 121 -12.69 -15.44 -8.40
N HIS A 122 -13.35 -14.87 -7.41
CA HIS A 122 -12.75 -14.48 -6.13
C HIS A 122 -12.11 -15.68 -5.46
N ASN A 123 -10.85 -15.52 -5.02
CA ASN A 123 -10.09 -16.57 -4.38
C ASN A 123 -9.32 -15.98 -3.18
N ASP A 124 -9.86 -16.16 -1.98
CA ASP A 124 -9.26 -15.64 -0.74
C ASP A 124 -7.88 -16.25 -0.46
N ASP A 125 -7.69 -17.53 -0.80
CA ASP A 125 -6.49 -18.30 -0.45
C ASP A 125 -5.35 -18.15 -1.48
N MET A 126 -5.56 -17.38 -2.55
CA MET A 126 -4.66 -17.28 -3.72
C MET A 126 -4.10 -18.65 -4.14
N ALA A 127 -5.00 -19.65 -4.24
CA ALA A 127 -4.60 -21.03 -4.43
C ALA A 127 -3.65 -21.19 -5.64
N LEU A 128 -2.55 -21.93 -5.47
CA LEU A 128 -1.47 -22.06 -6.46
C LEU A 128 -1.97 -22.43 -7.86
N LYS A 129 -2.98 -23.29 -7.96
CA LYS A 129 -3.58 -23.70 -9.23
C LYS A 129 -4.24 -22.52 -9.95
N VAL A 130 -5.02 -21.72 -9.23
CA VAL A 130 -5.72 -20.54 -9.76
C VAL A 130 -4.71 -19.47 -10.15
N MET A 131 -3.73 -19.19 -9.30
CA MET A 131 -2.67 -18.23 -9.62
C MET A 131 -1.87 -18.63 -10.86
N ASN A 132 -1.54 -19.93 -11.00
CA ASN A 132 -0.86 -20.43 -12.19
C ASN A 132 -1.72 -20.29 -13.46
N GLU A 133 -3.02 -20.57 -13.37
CA GLU A 133 -3.95 -20.40 -14.50
C GLU A 133 -4.08 -18.93 -14.93
N ILE A 134 -4.17 -18.01 -13.96
CA ILE A 134 -4.19 -16.57 -14.22
C ILE A 134 -2.86 -16.13 -14.84
N ASN A 135 -1.73 -16.54 -14.28
CA ASN A 135 -0.39 -16.18 -14.80
C ASN A 135 -0.16 -16.69 -16.23
N MET A 136 -0.60 -17.92 -16.54
CA MET A 136 -0.54 -18.46 -17.89
C MET A 136 -1.40 -17.67 -18.86
N THR A 137 -2.57 -17.20 -18.42
CA THR A 137 -3.47 -16.38 -19.23
C THR A 137 -2.89 -14.98 -19.44
N LEU A 138 -2.37 -14.35 -18.37
CA LEU A 138 -1.68 -13.06 -18.43
C LEU A 138 -0.49 -13.11 -19.38
N THR A 139 0.35 -14.16 -19.30
CA THR A 139 1.50 -14.35 -20.21
C THR A 139 1.06 -14.32 -21.68
N LYS A 140 -0.04 -14.99 -22.01
CA LYS A 140 -0.59 -15.03 -23.38
C LYS A 140 -1.12 -13.67 -23.81
N GLU A 141 -1.92 -13.01 -22.97
CA GLU A 141 -2.54 -11.74 -23.33
C GLU A 141 -1.54 -10.58 -23.36
N ILE A 142 -0.56 -10.56 -22.45
CA ILE A 142 0.57 -9.60 -22.49
C ILE A 142 1.33 -9.77 -23.80
N ASN A 143 1.70 -10.98 -24.21
CA ASN A 143 2.39 -11.16 -25.49
C ASN A 143 1.52 -10.75 -26.68
N ALA A 144 0.20 -11.02 -26.65
CA ALA A 144 -0.71 -10.59 -27.71
C ALA A 144 -0.79 -9.06 -27.81
N LEU A 145 -0.85 -8.34 -26.68
CA LEU A 145 -0.83 -6.87 -26.63
C LEU A 145 0.51 -6.27 -27.07
N LEU A 146 1.62 -6.98 -26.82
CA LEU A 146 2.94 -6.65 -27.38
C LEU A 146 3.06 -6.95 -28.88
N GLY A 147 1.99 -7.41 -29.55
CA GLY A 147 2.01 -7.75 -30.97
C GLY A 147 2.72 -9.07 -31.27
N ASN A 148 2.71 -10.01 -30.32
CA ASN A 148 3.39 -11.32 -30.37
C ASN A 148 4.90 -11.23 -30.61
N LYS A 149 5.55 -10.21 -30.06
CA LYS A 149 7.00 -10.00 -30.19
C LYS A 149 7.83 -11.03 -29.42
N LEU A 150 7.31 -11.58 -28.32
CA LEU A 150 8.02 -12.60 -27.55
C LEU A 150 7.88 -13.98 -28.19
N ALA A 151 9.02 -14.62 -28.44
CA ALA A 151 9.10 -15.97 -28.95
C ALA A 151 8.69 -17.01 -27.88
N SER A 152 8.34 -18.22 -28.33
CA SER A 152 7.82 -19.28 -27.47
C SER A 152 8.76 -19.69 -26.33
N ASN A 153 10.08 -19.56 -26.50
CA ASN A 153 11.08 -19.82 -25.46
C ASN A 153 11.14 -18.74 -24.38
N HIS A 154 10.68 -17.52 -24.66
CA HIS A 154 10.64 -16.39 -23.72
C HIS A 154 9.30 -16.28 -22.96
N LEU A 155 8.24 -16.95 -23.42
CA LEU A 155 6.96 -16.98 -22.69
C LEU A 155 7.06 -17.62 -21.29
N PRO A 156 7.78 -18.73 -21.08
CA PRO A 156 7.99 -19.27 -19.73
C PRO A 156 8.77 -18.31 -18.83
N VAL A 157 9.66 -17.48 -19.41
CA VAL A 157 10.39 -16.47 -18.64
C VAL A 157 9.43 -15.37 -18.18
N LEU A 158 8.57 -14.86 -19.06
CA LEU A 158 7.52 -13.91 -18.70
C LEU A 158 6.62 -14.47 -17.58
N GLY A 159 6.20 -15.73 -17.70
CA GLY A 159 5.45 -16.42 -16.65
C GLY A 159 6.18 -16.50 -15.31
N HIS A 160 7.50 -16.70 -15.31
CA HIS A 160 8.32 -16.68 -14.11
C HIS A 160 8.45 -15.28 -13.50
N LEU A 161 8.59 -14.24 -14.32
CA LEU A 161 8.66 -12.84 -13.88
C LEU A 161 7.35 -12.39 -13.21
N LEU A 162 6.19 -12.84 -13.70
CA LEU A 162 4.87 -12.61 -13.09
C LEU A 162 4.70 -13.24 -11.68
N MET A 163 5.65 -14.08 -11.26
CA MET A 163 5.66 -14.70 -9.94
C MET A 163 6.67 -14.08 -8.97
N CYS A 164 7.46 -13.09 -9.41
CA CYS A 164 8.50 -12.48 -8.59
C CYS A 164 7.93 -11.33 -7.75
N ASP A 165 8.15 -11.35 -6.44
CA ASP A 165 7.57 -10.34 -5.54
C ASP A 165 8.34 -9.01 -5.55
N ASP A 166 9.64 -9.05 -5.91
CA ASP A 166 10.53 -7.89 -5.86
C ASP A 166 11.64 -7.93 -6.93
N LEU A 167 12.39 -6.83 -7.04
CA LEU A 167 13.48 -6.71 -8.01
C LEU A 167 14.61 -7.74 -7.80
N GLN A 168 14.86 -8.20 -6.57
CA GLN A 168 15.91 -9.19 -6.31
C GLN A 168 15.49 -10.55 -6.87
N GLU A 169 14.23 -10.93 -6.72
CA GLU A 169 13.68 -12.11 -7.38
C GLU A 169 13.69 -11.99 -8.90
N ILE A 170 13.28 -10.84 -9.44
CA ILE A 170 13.37 -10.55 -10.89
C ILE A 170 14.81 -10.73 -11.39
N ARG A 171 15.80 -10.15 -10.71
CA ARG A 171 17.22 -10.30 -11.07
C ARG A 171 17.69 -11.75 -11.04
N LYS A 172 17.31 -12.50 -10.00
CA LYS A 172 17.61 -13.94 -9.93
C LYS A 172 16.94 -14.70 -11.08
N ALA A 173 15.71 -14.34 -11.44
CA ALA A 173 14.98 -14.94 -12.54
C ALA A 173 15.63 -14.64 -13.90
N LEU A 174 15.99 -13.38 -14.17
CA LEU A 174 16.71 -12.96 -15.38
C LEU A 174 18.06 -13.69 -15.50
N ALA A 175 18.87 -13.67 -14.43
CA ALA A 175 20.18 -14.32 -14.40
C ALA A 175 20.08 -15.84 -14.63
N LYS A 176 19.06 -16.49 -14.02
CA LYS A 176 18.79 -17.92 -14.22
C LYS A 176 18.49 -18.27 -15.68
N HIS A 177 17.86 -17.36 -16.42
CA HIS A 177 17.51 -17.52 -17.82
C HIS A 177 18.55 -16.93 -18.79
N GLY A 178 19.69 -16.45 -18.28
CA GLY A 178 20.77 -15.89 -19.09
C GLY A 178 20.45 -14.53 -19.73
N ILE A 179 19.43 -13.84 -19.24
CA ILE A 179 19.00 -12.54 -19.77
C ILE A 179 19.81 -11.45 -19.11
N HIS A 180 20.34 -10.52 -19.92
CA HIS A 180 21.10 -9.41 -19.41
C HIS A 180 20.23 -8.45 -18.59
N ASP A 181 20.59 -8.22 -17.33
CA ASP A 181 20.00 -7.15 -16.51
C ASP A 181 20.48 -5.82 -17.08
N SER A 182 19.63 -5.11 -17.82
CA SER A 182 19.96 -3.78 -18.30
C SER A 182 20.05 -2.85 -17.10
N ALA A 183 21.26 -2.60 -16.63
CA ALA A 183 21.57 -1.83 -15.42
C ALA A 183 21.11 -0.34 -15.44
N GLU A 184 20.24 0.05 -16.37
CA GLU A 184 19.57 1.35 -16.47
C GLU A 184 18.37 1.48 -15.53
N ALA A 185 17.91 0.40 -14.89
CA ALA A 185 17.14 0.56 -13.66
C ALA A 185 18.08 1.11 -12.59
N ASP A 186 18.13 2.45 -12.53
CA ASP A 186 18.70 3.22 -11.44
C ASP A 186 18.35 2.51 -10.12
N ASN A 187 19.28 1.75 -9.55
CA ASN A 187 19.10 1.17 -8.21
C ASN A 187 18.84 2.29 -7.17
N SER A 188 19.20 3.51 -7.54
CA SER A 188 18.94 4.79 -6.87
C SER A 188 17.47 5.27 -6.95
N ALA A 189 16.69 4.81 -7.94
CA ALA A 189 15.28 5.20 -8.13
C ALA A 189 14.31 4.39 -7.25
N LEU A 190 14.71 3.17 -6.86
CA LEU A 190 13.85 2.19 -6.17
C LEU A 190 14.06 2.10 -4.67
N ASN A 191 15.26 2.43 -4.21
CA ASN A 191 15.55 2.57 -2.79
C ASN A 191 15.60 4.07 -2.49
N PRO A 192 14.99 4.55 -1.40
CA PRO A 192 15.23 5.92 -0.98
C PRO A 192 16.74 6.09 -0.83
N ALA A 193 17.27 7.20 -1.34
CA ALA A 193 18.69 7.49 -1.18
C ALA A 193 19.04 7.51 0.33
N GLU A 194 20.27 7.12 0.67
CA GLU A 194 20.67 6.94 2.06
C GLU A 194 20.38 8.18 2.92
N PRO A 195 20.01 8.04 4.20
CA PRO A 195 19.83 9.18 5.09
C PRO A 195 21.04 10.12 5.01
N GLY A 196 20.79 11.42 4.85
CA GLY A 196 21.81 12.45 4.61
C GLY A 196 21.92 12.94 3.17
N SER A 197 21.46 12.15 2.21
CA SER A 197 21.47 12.55 0.80
C SER A 197 20.38 13.59 0.51
N VAL A 198 20.65 14.46 -0.48
CA VAL A 198 19.71 15.50 -0.90
C VAL A 198 18.48 14.88 -1.57
N ILE A 199 17.30 15.33 -1.18
CA ILE A 199 16.03 14.93 -1.82
C ILE A 199 15.99 15.53 -3.23
N PRO A 200 15.87 14.70 -4.28
CA PRO A 200 15.77 15.19 -5.65
C PRO A 200 14.59 16.14 -5.84
N ASP A 201 14.75 17.12 -6.73
CA ASP A 201 13.70 18.11 -7.05
C ASP A 201 12.34 17.48 -7.36
N GLU A 202 12.35 16.33 -8.03
CA GLU A 202 11.16 15.59 -8.41
C GLU A 202 10.34 15.11 -7.21
N TRP A 203 10.93 14.93 -6.03
CA TRP A 203 10.24 14.47 -4.81
C TRP A 203 9.90 15.58 -3.82
N LEU A 204 10.39 16.80 -4.03
CA LEU A 204 10.13 17.92 -3.11
C LEU A 204 8.64 18.26 -3.00
N ASP A 205 7.84 17.99 -4.04
CA ASP A 205 6.39 18.20 -3.93
C ASP A 205 5.67 17.17 -3.07
N CYS A 206 6.28 15.99 -2.88
CA CYS A 206 5.78 14.95 -1.98
C CYS A 206 6.00 15.31 -0.52
N LEU A 207 6.85 16.28 -0.17
CA LEU A 207 6.99 16.72 1.21
C LEU A 207 5.70 17.42 1.67
N ASP A 208 5.10 16.88 2.73
CA ASP A 208 3.94 17.42 3.39
C ASP A 208 4.34 18.59 4.29
N MET A 209 3.78 19.75 3.98
CA MET A 209 4.06 21.01 4.65
C MET A 209 3.25 21.17 5.94
N ASN A 210 2.35 20.24 6.28
CA ASN A 210 1.61 20.32 7.52
C ASN A 210 2.55 20.28 8.74
N MET A 211 2.51 21.33 9.57
CA MET A 211 3.34 21.45 10.78
C MET A 211 2.88 20.55 11.92
N LEU A 212 1.63 20.08 11.85
CA LEU A 212 1.00 19.22 12.86
C LEU A 212 1.16 17.73 12.51
N ASN A 213 2.15 17.41 11.68
CA ASN A 213 2.50 16.02 11.38
C ASN A 213 2.98 15.30 12.65
N ASN A 214 2.63 14.03 12.76
CA ASN A 214 3.07 13.16 13.84
C ASN A 214 4.08 12.18 13.25
N PHE A 215 5.27 12.12 13.83
CA PHE A 215 6.36 11.29 13.34
C PHE A 215 6.48 10.01 14.17
N GLU A 216 6.75 8.89 13.50
CA GLU A 216 6.96 7.59 14.15
C GLU A 216 8.43 7.17 14.11
N GLU A 217 8.89 6.39 15.09
CA GLU A 217 10.23 5.83 15.09
C GLU A 217 10.42 4.87 13.89
N GLY A 218 11.55 5.00 13.19
CA GLY A 218 11.83 4.31 11.94
C GLY A 218 11.24 4.97 10.69
N GLU A 219 10.41 6.01 10.84
CA GLU A 219 9.82 6.70 9.68
C GLU A 219 10.88 7.46 8.87
N HIS A 220 10.82 7.29 7.54
CA HIS A 220 11.60 8.10 6.60
C HIS A 220 10.94 9.45 6.37
N VAL A 221 11.71 10.51 6.55
CA VAL A 221 11.27 11.91 6.50
C VAL A 221 12.23 12.77 5.70
N GLY A 222 11.77 13.91 5.22
CA GLY A 222 12.63 14.99 4.78
C GLY A 222 13.05 15.85 5.96
N TYR A 223 14.32 16.26 6.00
CA TYR A 223 14.88 17.20 6.96
C TYR A 223 15.42 18.43 6.23
N LEU A 224 15.01 19.62 6.65
CA LEU A 224 15.51 20.88 6.10
C LEU A 224 16.84 21.25 6.76
N SER A 225 17.93 21.17 6.01
CA SER A 225 19.29 21.53 6.44
C SER A 225 19.93 22.51 5.46
N ASN A 226 20.34 23.69 5.94
CA ASN A 226 20.99 24.73 5.11
C ASN A 226 20.24 25.00 3.78
N ASP A 227 18.93 25.26 3.89
CA ASP A 227 18.00 25.50 2.77
C ASP A 227 17.88 24.36 1.74
N ASN A 228 18.38 23.16 2.06
CA ASN A 228 18.21 21.96 1.26
C ASN A 228 17.40 20.92 2.04
N TYR A 229 16.55 20.20 1.33
CA TYR A 229 15.83 19.05 1.87
C TYR A 229 16.70 17.81 1.71
N ILE A 230 16.97 17.10 2.80
CA ILE A 230 17.74 15.85 2.80
C ILE A 230 16.91 14.71 3.40
N TYR A 231 17.18 13.48 2.99
CA TYR A 231 16.55 12.30 3.59
C TYR A 231 17.03 12.11 5.03
N ALA A 232 16.13 11.73 5.93
CA ALA A 232 16.47 11.35 7.29
C ALA A 232 15.52 10.26 7.81
N VAL A 233 15.93 9.59 8.89
CA VAL A 233 15.10 8.59 9.59
C VAL A 233 14.91 9.02 11.04
N ILE A 234 13.67 8.97 11.52
CA ILE A 234 13.35 9.22 12.91
C ILE A 234 13.91 8.08 13.76
N VAL A 235 14.78 8.41 14.72
CA VAL A 235 15.31 7.42 15.67
C VAL A 235 14.44 7.35 16.90
N LYS A 236 14.15 8.50 17.50
CA LYS A 236 13.25 8.60 18.67
C LYS A 236 12.76 10.00 18.92
N GLN A 237 11.61 10.12 19.57
CA GLN A 237 11.12 11.40 20.11
C GLN A 237 11.81 11.70 21.46
N LEU A 238 12.19 12.97 21.67
CA LEU A 238 12.80 13.42 22.93
C LEU A 238 11.72 13.86 23.94
N PRO A 239 11.89 13.57 25.24
CA PRO A 239 10.94 13.95 26.29
C PRO A 239 10.99 15.46 26.59
N GLY A 240 9.90 16.01 27.15
CA GLY A 240 9.91 17.33 27.82
C GLY A 240 9.15 18.48 27.14
N HIS A 241 8.52 18.27 25.97
CA HIS A 241 7.78 19.31 25.26
C HIS A 241 6.29 18.96 25.14
N THR A 242 5.41 19.86 25.61
CA THR A 242 3.94 19.64 25.67
C THR A 242 3.20 20.10 24.41
N GLY A 243 3.74 21.05 23.65
CA GLY A 243 3.17 21.52 22.38
C GLY A 243 3.64 20.70 21.18
N GLN A 244 2.77 20.50 20.18
CA GLN A 244 3.07 19.67 19.00
C GLN A 244 4.21 20.27 18.15
N LEU A 245 4.24 21.60 18.01
CA LEU A 245 5.31 22.33 17.32
C LEU A 245 6.63 22.45 18.11
N SER A 246 6.60 22.13 19.41
CA SER A 246 7.78 22.18 20.28
C SER A 246 8.48 20.83 20.42
N ARG A 247 7.92 19.76 19.83
CA ARG A 247 8.51 18.42 19.89
C ARG A 247 9.87 18.40 19.20
N ARG A 248 10.81 17.68 19.80
CA ARG A 248 12.16 17.46 19.25
C ARG A 248 12.38 15.99 19.01
N PHE A 249 13.15 15.69 17.97
CA PHE A 249 13.43 14.34 17.54
C PHE A 249 14.92 14.14 17.38
N LYS A 250 15.39 12.94 17.71
CA LYS A 250 16.70 12.47 17.27
C LYS A 250 16.52 11.81 15.91
N ILE A 251 17.25 12.27 14.91
CA ILE A 251 17.21 11.72 13.54
C ILE A 251 18.57 11.20 13.12
N GLN A 252 18.55 10.28 12.16
CA GLN A 252 19.74 9.80 11.45
C GLN A 252 19.82 10.48 10.08
N THR A 253 20.96 11.11 9.78
CA THR A 253 21.24 11.83 8.52
C THR A 253 22.51 11.31 7.84
N GLY A 254 22.91 10.08 8.11
CA GLY A 254 24.11 9.45 7.57
C GLY A 254 24.42 8.14 8.29
N ASN A 255 25.46 7.43 7.83
CA ASN A 255 25.96 6.27 8.57
C ASN A 255 26.48 6.72 9.94
N GLN A 256 25.72 6.39 10.98
CA GLN A 256 25.99 6.72 12.39
C GLN A 256 26.02 8.22 12.75
N VAL A 257 25.53 9.11 11.88
CA VAL A 257 25.37 10.53 12.19
C VAL A 257 23.98 10.75 12.76
N PHE A 258 23.92 11.16 14.03
CA PHE A 258 22.68 11.43 14.73
C PHE A 258 22.63 12.87 15.22
N ILE A 259 21.55 13.57 14.90
CA ILE A 259 21.35 14.97 15.30
C ILE A 259 19.98 15.16 15.95
N GLU A 260 19.86 16.20 16.76
CA GLU A 260 18.61 16.61 17.41
C GLU A 260 18.01 17.80 16.68
N VAL A 261 16.76 17.66 16.26
CA VAL A 261 16.09 18.65 15.40
C VAL A 261 14.69 18.96 15.91
N SER A 262 14.17 20.12 15.49
CA SER A 262 12.78 20.52 15.77
C SER A 262 11.81 19.81 14.83
N SER A 263 10.57 19.56 15.27
CA SER A 263 9.51 19.03 14.41
C SER A 263 9.22 19.93 13.20
N LEU A 264 9.48 21.23 13.32
CA LEU A 264 9.30 22.22 12.25
C LEU A 264 10.24 22.03 11.06
N GLU A 265 11.39 21.38 11.28
CA GLU A 265 12.40 21.09 10.27
C GLU A 265 12.18 19.72 9.59
N LEU A 266 11.21 18.95 10.07
CA LEU A 266 10.91 17.60 9.60
C LEU A 266 9.63 17.54 8.76
N TYR A 267 9.67 16.81 7.65
CA TYR A 267 8.59 16.75 6.65
C TYR A 267 8.26 15.29 6.36
N GLN A 268 6.99 14.89 6.50
CA GLN A 268 6.56 13.56 6.05
C GLN A 268 6.39 13.58 4.54
N PHE A 269 6.53 12.42 3.89
CA PHE A 269 6.09 12.29 2.50
C PHE A 269 4.57 12.06 2.47
N LYS A 270 3.85 12.86 1.68
CA LYS A 270 2.39 12.77 1.46
C LYS A 270 2.01 11.32 1.19
N ARG A 271 1.08 10.79 1.97
CA ARG A 271 0.49 9.46 1.76
C ARG A 271 -0.79 9.64 0.94
N GLU A 272 -0.98 8.83 -0.10
CA GLU A 272 -2.26 8.82 -0.81
C GLU A 272 -3.38 8.26 0.08
N LYS A 273 -4.58 8.83 -0.08
CA LYS A 273 -5.80 8.17 0.33
C LYS A 273 -6.29 7.31 -0.82
N LYS A 274 -6.80 6.12 -0.52
CA LYS A 274 -7.74 5.45 -1.41
C LYS A 274 -8.84 6.47 -1.76
N PRO A 275 -9.13 6.74 -3.05
CA PRO A 275 -10.18 7.68 -3.41
C PRO A 275 -11.51 7.18 -2.81
N LYS A 276 -12.12 7.98 -1.92
CA LYS A 276 -13.53 7.78 -1.54
C LYS A 276 -14.36 8.14 -2.78
N LEU A 277 -14.63 7.17 -3.65
CA LEU A 277 -15.35 7.45 -4.89
C LEU A 277 -16.86 7.50 -4.64
N LYS A 278 -17.47 8.60 -5.09
CA LYS A 278 -18.92 8.78 -5.20
C LYS A 278 -19.50 7.57 -5.93
N LYS A 279 -20.53 6.93 -5.33
CA LYS A 279 -21.31 5.85 -5.95
C LYS A 279 -21.61 6.20 -7.41
N MET A 280 -20.94 5.53 -8.33
CA MET A 280 -21.18 5.67 -9.75
C MET A 280 -22.39 4.80 -10.07
N THR A 281 -23.58 5.41 -10.06
CA THR A 281 -24.82 4.72 -10.44
C THR A 281 -24.76 4.44 -11.95
N ILE A 282 -24.42 3.21 -12.32
CA ILE A 282 -24.60 2.75 -13.69
C ILE A 282 -26.12 2.61 -13.89
N LYS A 283 -26.72 3.56 -14.61
CA LYS A 283 -28.09 3.42 -15.10
C LYS A 283 -28.12 2.29 -16.13
N SER A 284 -28.61 1.13 -15.72
CA SER A 284 -29.05 0.09 -16.66
C SER A 284 -30.48 0.39 -17.07
N GLU A 285 -30.68 0.78 -18.32
CA GLU A 285 -32.00 0.79 -18.95
C GLU A 285 -32.46 -0.64 -19.22
N ALA A 286 -33.19 -1.22 -18.27
CA ALA A 286 -34.08 -2.35 -18.52
C ALA A 286 -35.19 -2.31 -17.47
N SER A 287 -36.36 -1.86 -17.93
CA SER A 287 -37.63 -1.97 -17.22
C SER A 287 -37.97 -3.44 -16.98
N CYS A 288 -38.19 -3.83 -15.72
CA CYS A 288 -39.11 -4.88 -15.34
C CYS A 288 -39.52 -4.69 -13.88
N MET A 289 -40.82 -4.43 -13.67
CA MET A 289 -41.44 -4.30 -12.36
C MET A 289 -41.48 -5.64 -11.65
N LEU A 290 -41.08 -5.70 -10.38
CA LEU A 290 -41.72 -6.53 -9.36
C LEU A 290 -41.63 -5.85 -7.99
N HIS A 291 -42.77 -5.89 -7.30
CA HIS A 291 -43.14 -5.21 -6.06
C HIS A 291 -42.42 -5.73 -4.81
N GLU A 292 -42.13 -4.77 -3.92
CA GLU A 292 -42.29 -4.72 -2.46
C GLU A 292 -42.09 -5.98 -1.61
N GLY A 293 -41.19 -5.84 -0.62
CA GLY A 293 -41.22 -6.67 0.57
C GLY A 293 -40.00 -6.53 1.48
N SER A 294 -39.81 -5.37 2.10
CA SER A 294 -39.41 -5.21 3.52
C SER A 294 -38.77 -3.83 3.74
N GLU A 295 -39.54 -2.93 4.33
CA GLU A 295 -39.10 -1.65 4.87
C GLU A 295 -38.07 -1.90 5.99
N TRP A 296 -36.83 -1.46 5.78
CA TRP A 296 -35.90 -1.24 6.88
C TRP A 296 -35.74 0.26 7.05
N ASN A 297 -36.54 0.81 7.96
CA ASN A 297 -36.42 2.18 8.47
C ASN A 297 -35.21 2.25 9.40
N GLY A 298 -34.06 2.61 8.86
CA GLY A 298 -32.88 2.99 9.61
C GLY A 298 -32.63 4.48 9.43
N THR A 299 -33.01 5.26 10.43
CA THR A 299 -32.76 6.69 10.58
C THR A 299 -31.27 6.99 10.34
N GLU A 300 -30.97 7.95 9.44
CA GLU A 300 -29.63 8.50 9.28
C GLU A 300 -29.21 9.23 10.56
N GLU A 301 -28.63 8.49 11.51
CA GLU A 301 -27.88 9.08 12.60
C GLU A 301 -26.56 9.59 12.05
N TYR A 302 -26.46 10.92 11.94
CA TYR A 302 -25.22 11.67 11.84
C TYR A 302 -24.28 11.21 12.96
N SER A 303 -23.33 10.36 12.62
CA SER A 303 -22.22 10.04 13.50
C SER A 303 -21.14 11.10 13.29
N ASP A 304 -20.80 11.81 14.35
CA ASP A 304 -19.64 12.70 14.43
C ASP A 304 -18.35 11.90 14.18
N GLU A 305 -17.92 11.82 12.91
CA GLU A 305 -16.62 11.29 12.54
C GLU A 305 -15.53 12.19 13.17
N LYS A 306 -14.89 11.72 14.23
CA LYS A 306 -13.60 12.27 14.68
C LYS A 306 -12.62 12.26 13.49
N PRO A 307 -11.91 13.37 13.21
CA PRO A 307 -11.01 13.44 12.06
C PRO A 307 -9.87 12.43 12.21
N SER A 308 -9.75 11.54 11.22
CA SER A 308 -8.64 10.61 11.11
C SER A 308 -7.31 11.37 10.94
N PRO A 309 -6.21 10.94 11.56
CA PRO A 309 -4.90 11.62 11.49
C PRO A 309 -4.23 11.60 10.10
N SER A 310 -4.86 11.00 9.09
CA SER A 310 -4.34 10.83 7.73
C SER A 310 -4.87 11.84 6.69
N ARG A 311 -5.54 12.93 7.10
CA ARG A 311 -6.02 13.96 6.17
C ARG A 311 -4.91 14.97 5.84
N THR A 312 -4.30 14.83 4.67
CA THR A 312 -3.32 15.78 4.08
C THR A 312 -3.94 17.12 3.66
N LEU A 313 -5.26 17.21 3.44
CA LEU A 313 -5.97 18.44 3.08
C LEU A 313 -7.36 18.53 3.76
N PRO A 314 -7.85 19.74 4.08
CA PRO A 314 -9.22 19.95 4.55
C PRO A 314 -10.24 19.75 3.42
N ALA A 315 -11.46 19.43 3.82
CA ALA A 315 -12.60 19.16 2.94
C ALA A 315 -13.42 20.42 2.70
N SER A 316 -13.24 21.45 3.52
CA SER A 316 -13.90 22.75 3.39
C SER A 316 -12.98 23.92 3.69
N LEU A 317 -13.39 25.11 3.27
CA LEU A 317 -12.69 26.35 3.56
C LEU A 317 -12.74 26.70 5.06
N GLU A 318 -13.79 26.30 5.76
CA GLU A 318 -13.96 26.52 7.19
C GLU A 318 -12.93 25.72 8.00
N GLU A 319 -12.75 24.43 7.67
CA GLU A 319 -11.70 23.60 8.27
C GLU A 319 -10.31 24.19 8.01
N ALA A 320 -10.05 24.70 6.79
CA ALA A 320 -8.80 25.35 6.45
C ALA A 320 -8.51 26.58 7.33
N LYS A 321 -9.52 27.44 7.53
CA LYS A 321 -9.42 28.62 8.40
C LYS A 321 -9.12 28.24 9.85
N ILE A 322 -9.79 27.21 10.38
CA ILE A 322 -9.56 26.70 11.73
C ILE A 322 -8.12 26.17 11.88
N GLU A 323 -7.61 25.42 10.91
CA GLU A 323 -6.23 24.92 10.90
C GLU A 323 -5.23 26.09 10.86
N ILE A 324 -5.48 27.10 10.03
CA ILE A 324 -4.66 28.32 9.94
C ILE A 324 -4.61 29.06 11.29
N ASP A 325 -5.76 29.34 11.89
CA ASP A 325 -5.83 30.06 13.17
C ASP A 325 -5.15 29.27 14.30
N LYS A 326 -5.33 27.94 14.34
CA LYS A 326 -4.66 27.06 15.30
C LYS A 326 -3.13 27.11 15.13
N CYS A 327 -2.64 26.98 13.89
CA CYS A 327 -1.20 27.03 13.61
C CYS A 327 -0.61 28.39 14.01
N LEU A 328 -1.27 29.50 13.64
CA LEU A 328 -0.81 30.84 14.01
C LEU A 328 -0.80 31.06 15.53
N ALA A 329 -1.77 30.52 16.27
CA ALA A 329 -1.79 30.62 17.72
C ALA A 329 -0.63 29.88 18.38
N GLU A 330 -0.37 28.62 17.95
CA GLU A 330 0.76 27.82 18.48
C GLU A 330 2.11 28.43 18.09
N MET A 331 2.25 28.91 16.84
CA MET A 331 3.47 29.52 16.33
C MET A 331 3.93 30.73 17.15
N TRP A 332 3.00 31.51 17.70
CA TRP A 332 3.34 32.73 18.45
C TRP A 332 3.98 32.44 19.81
N THR A 333 3.94 31.19 20.26
CA THR A 333 4.60 30.71 21.49
C THR A 333 6.06 30.28 21.28
N LEU A 334 6.52 30.21 20.01
CA LEU A 334 7.86 29.74 19.64
C LEU A 334 8.94 30.81 19.79
N SER A 335 10.21 30.40 19.69
CA SER A 335 11.35 31.32 19.59
C SER A 335 11.39 32.05 18.23
N GLU A 336 12.12 33.16 18.14
CA GLU A 336 12.18 33.99 16.90
C GLU A 336 12.69 33.21 15.67
N GLY A 337 13.66 32.31 15.85
CA GLY A 337 14.18 31.47 14.75
C GLY A 337 13.15 30.42 14.29
N GLU A 338 12.45 29.80 15.23
CA GLU A 338 11.42 28.79 14.93
C GLU A 338 10.16 29.41 14.31
N LYS A 339 9.82 30.65 14.67
CA LYS A 339 8.71 31.40 14.06
C LYS A 339 8.89 31.57 12.56
N HIS A 340 10.10 31.89 12.10
CA HIS A 340 10.36 32.03 10.67
C HIS A 340 10.16 30.71 9.93
N THR A 341 10.73 29.61 10.42
CA THR A 341 10.57 28.27 9.84
C THR A 341 9.11 27.83 9.81
N ALA A 342 8.39 28.04 10.91
CA ALA A 342 6.97 27.73 10.98
C ALA A 342 6.14 28.60 10.01
N MET A 343 6.47 29.88 9.85
CA MET A 343 5.76 30.77 8.93
C MET A 343 5.98 30.37 7.48
N LYS A 344 7.23 30.11 7.09
CA LYS A 344 7.58 29.56 5.77
C LYS A 344 6.77 28.29 5.49
N ARG A 345 6.71 27.37 6.46
CA ARG A 345 6.02 26.10 6.32
C ARG A 345 4.49 26.26 6.20
N LEU A 346 3.87 27.15 6.99
CA LEU A 346 2.45 27.49 6.86
C LEU A 346 2.14 28.15 5.51
N TYR A 347 3.03 29.01 5.03
CA TYR A 347 2.91 29.66 3.74
C TYR A 347 2.90 28.65 2.59
N LEU A 348 3.90 27.76 2.56
CA LEU A 348 3.99 26.69 1.55
C LEU A 348 2.82 25.70 1.64
N ARG A 349 2.33 25.41 2.84
CA ARG A 349 1.18 24.52 3.07
C ARG A 349 -0.07 24.95 2.30
N TRP A 350 -0.35 26.25 2.25
CA TRP A 350 -1.54 26.80 1.61
C TRP A 350 -1.30 27.39 0.23
N HIS A 351 -0.03 27.47 -0.21
CA HIS A 351 0.29 28.03 -1.53
C HIS A 351 -0.40 27.23 -2.66
N PRO A 352 -1.03 27.87 -3.65
CA PRO A 352 -1.75 27.18 -4.73
C PRO A 352 -0.91 26.15 -5.51
N ASP A 353 0.36 26.47 -5.80
CA ASP A 353 1.26 25.55 -6.54
C ASP A 353 1.54 24.23 -5.80
N LYS A 354 1.43 24.21 -4.47
CA LYS A 354 1.61 23.01 -3.64
C LYS A 354 0.36 22.14 -3.56
N ASN A 355 -0.78 22.66 -4.07
CA ASN A 355 -2.11 22.08 -3.93
C ASN A 355 -2.92 22.19 -5.24
N PRO A 356 -2.43 21.68 -6.39
CA PRO A 356 -3.16 21.82 -7.66
C PRO A 356 -4.47 21.03 -7.68
N GLU A 357 -4.57 19.97 -6.87
CA GLU A 357 -5.75 19.10 -6.76
C GLU A 357 -6.96 19.85 -6.15
N CYS A 358 -6.73 20.95 -5.43
CA CYS A 358 -7.76 21.74 -4.75
C CYS A 358 -7.47 23.24 -4.83
N ILE A 359 -7.21 23.73 -6.05
CA ILE A 359 -6.80 25.11 -6.32
C ILE A 359 -7.75 26.16 -5.73
N GLU A 360 -9.06 25.94 -5.81
CA GLU A 360 -10.07 26.93 -5.35
C GLU A 360 -10.00 27.13 -3.83
N ILE A 361 -10.08 26.04 -3.06
CA ILE A 361 -10.00 26.07 -1.59
C ILE A 361 -8.64 26.61 -1.15
N SER A 362 -7.55 26.15 -1.78
CA SER A 362 -6.19 26.56 -1.42
C SER A 362 -5.96 28.05 -1.67
N THR A 363 -6.48 28.58 -2.80
CA THR A 363 -6.37 30.02 -3.11
C THR A 363 -7.10 30.87 -2.08
N GLU A 364 -8.31 30.51 -1.69
CA GLU A 364 -9.08 31.25 -0.68
C GLU A 364 -8.48 31.11 0.73
N ALA A 365 -8.01 29.91 1.09
CA ALA A 365 -7.30 29.68 2.35
C ALA A 365 -5.99 30.49 2.42
N PHE A 366 -5.25 30.57 1.31
CA PHE A 366 -4.02 31.36 1.21
C PHE A 366 -4.30 32.87 1.35
N LYS A 367 -5.34 33.39 0.69
CA LYS A 367 -5.80 34.78 0.89
C LYS A 367 -6.14 35.06 2.34
N TYR A 368 -6.86 34.12 2.99
CA TYR A 368 -7.21 34.23 4.40
C TYR A 368 -5.97 34.26 5.30
N LEU A 369 -5.01 33.35 5.09
CA LEU A 369 -3.72 33.32 5.79
C LEU A 369 -3.01 34.67 5.68
N MET A 370 -2.88 35.21 4.47
CA MET A 370 -2.21 36.48 4.21
C MET A 370 -2.88 37.64 4.94
N ASN A 371 -4.21 37.72 4.92
CA ASN A 371 -4.97 38.73 5.67
C ASN A 371 -4.75 38.61 7.18
N ARG A 372 -4.69 37.38 7.70
CA ARG A 372 -4.49 37.11 9.12
C ARG A 372 -3.09 37.51 9.58
N ILE A 373 -2.06 37.18 8.78
CA ILE A 373 -0.68 37.63 9.00
C ILE A 373 -0.65 39.16 9.03
N ASP A 374 -1.17 39.84 8.02
CA ASP A 374 -1.19 41.31 7.96
C ASP A 374 -1.89 41.95 9.17
N LYS A 375 -3.01 41.37 9.63
CA LYS A 375 -3.69 41.83 10.85
C LYS A 375 -2.85 41.63 12.10
N LEU A 376 -2.12 40.53 12.23
CA LEU A 376 -1.25 40.26 13.37
C LEU A 376 0.00 41.17 13.34
N THR A 377 0.50 41.51 12.16
CA THR A 377 1.66 42.40 11.98
C THR A 377 1.29 43.88 12.17
N ASN A 378 0.09 44.31 11.75
CA ASN A 378 -0.35 45.71 11.79
C ASN A 378 -1.29 46.06 12.96
N GLY A 379 -1.94 45.08 13.60
CA GLY A 379 -3.07 45.27 14.52
C GLY A 379 -2.75 45.53 16.00
N LYS A 380 -1.54 45.98 16.36
CA LYS A 380 -1.23 46.45 17.73
C LYS A 380 -1.16 47.98 17.79
N THR A 381 -2.32 48.62 17.79
CA THR A 381 -2.48 50.03 18.20
C THR A 381 -3.62 50.16 19.19
N ALA A 382 -3.29 50.04 20.48
CA ALA A 382 -3.80 50.82 21.61
C ALA A 382 -3.47 50.04 22.90
N ASP A 383 -2.58 50.62 23.68
CA ASP A 383 -2.16 50.21 25.02
C ASP A 383 -1.16 49.06 25.21
N SER A 384 -0.19 49.35 26.07
CA SER A 384 0.91 48.53 26.59
C SER A 384 2.14 48.27 25.69
N SER A 385 3.26 48.85 26.14
CA SER A 385 4.66 48.43 26.03
C SER A 385 5.05 47.47 24.89
N LYS A 386 5.87 47.98 23.97
CA LYS A 386 6.54 47.20 22.91
C LYS A 386 7.08 45.84 23.41
N PRO A 387 6.96 44.81 22.58
CA PRO A 387 8.10 43.95 22.28
C PRO A 387 8.62 44.31 20.89
N GLN A 388 9.87 44.75 20.80
CA GLN A 388 10.64 44.77 19.55
C GLN A 388 10.67 43.35 18.98
N GLY A 389 10.00 43.09 17.84
CA GLY A 389 10.05 41.77 17.22
C GLY A 389 8.99 41.47 16.16
N SER A 390 8.39 42.47 15.51
CA SER A 390 7.49 42.22 14.37
C SER A 390 8.34 41.92 13.12
N GLN A 391 8.63 40.64 12.86
CA GLN A 391 9.32 40.21 11.64
C GLN A 391 8.43 40.51 10.42
N ASN A 392 8.96 41.30 9.48
CA ASN A 392 8.26 41.58 8.22
C ASN A 392 8.47 40.41 7.25
N PHE A 393 7.61 39.39 7.34
CA PHE A 393 7.68 38.20 6.48
C PHE A 393 7.56 38.51 4.98
N ARG A 394 7.04 39.67 4.61
CA ARG A 394 6.85 40.09 3.20
C ARG A 394 8.14 40.05 2.39
N ASN A 395 9.29 40.27 3.04
CA ASN A 395 10.59 40.23 2.38
C ASN A 395 10.96 38.83 1.84
N PHE A 396 10.38 37.77 2.40
CA PHE A 396 10.68 36.38 2.03
C PHE A 396 9.66 35.76 1.06
N TYR A 397 8.54 36.44 0.79
CA TYR A 397 7.49 35.88 -0.07
C TYR A 397 7.97 35.58 -1.49
N GLY A 398 8.92 36.37 -2.01
CA GLY A 398 9.55 36.08 -3.31
C GLY A 398 10.22 34.71 -3.33
N ASP A 399 11.05 34.44 -2.33
CA ASP A 399 11.78 33.18 -2.19
C ASP A 399 10.83 32.00 -1.98
N TRP A 400 9.81 32.16 -1.12
CA TRP A 400 8.83 31.11 -0.85
C TRP A 400 7.95 30.79 -2.06
N ASN A 401 7.59 31.79 -2.86
CA ASN A 401 6.89 31.59 -4.13
C ASN A 401 7.78 30.83 -5.13
N GLN A 402 9.06 31.20 -5.23
CA GLN A 402 10.00 30.49 -6.08
C GLN A 402 10.15 29.03 -5.66
N GLU A 403 10.19 28.75 -4.36
CA GLU A 403 10.28 27.40 -3.79
C GLU A 403 9.01 26.57 -4.06
N ALA A 404 7.82 27.14 -3.84
CA ALA A 404 6.56 26.48 -4.20
C ALA A 404 6.51 26.16 -5.70
N GLY A 405 6.96 27.10 -6.54
CA GLY A 405 7.14 26.90 -7.97
C GLY A 405 8.10 25.75 -8.27
N ARG A 406 9.31 25.73 -7.69
CA ARG A 406 10.31 24.66 -7.89
C ARG A 406 9.74 23.28 -7.57
N HIS A 407 9.02 23.15 -6.46
CA HIS A 407 8.37 21.89 -6.07
C HIS A 407 7.38 21.43 -7.14
N ARG A 408 6.50 22.33 -7.60
CA ARG A 408 5.54 22.04 -8.67
C ARG A 408 6.22 21.62 -9.98
N HIS A 409 7.25 22.36 -10.41
CA HIS A 409 8.00 22.02 -11.62
C HIS A 409 8.71 20.66 -11.50
N GLY A 410 9.18 20.30 -10.31
CA GLY A 410 9.71 18.97 -10.00
C GLY A 410 8.71 17.87 -10.31
N ARG A 411 7.50 17.95 -9.72
CA ARG A 411 6.39 17.03 -10.01
C ARG A 411 6.01 16.99 -11.49
N GLU A 412 5.90 18.15 -12.13
CA GLU A 412 5.55 18.21 -13.56
C GLU A 412 6.62 17.55 -14.44
N ARG A 413 7.90 17.69 -14.10
CA ARG A 413 8.99 16.96 -14.79
C ARG A 413 8.87 15.45 -14.59
N PHE A 414 8.58 15.00 -13.35
CA PHE A 414 8.35 13.59 -13.08
C PHE A 414 7.20 13.05 -13.93
N ASN A 415 6.03 13.70 -13.91
CA ASN A 415 4.86 13.26 -14.67
C ASN A 415 5.10 13.21 -16.19
N ARG A 416 5.95 14.10 -16.71
CA ARG A 416 6.34 14.05 -18.13
C ARG A 416 7.22 12.84 -18.44
N ARG A 417 8.08 12.44 -17.51
CA ARG A 417 8.99 11.29 -17.63
C ARG A 417 8.30 9.95 -17.36
N TYR A 418 7.34 9.91 -16.43
CA TYR A 418 6.63 8.72 -15.98
C TYR A 418 5.11 8.91 -16.08
N LYS A 419 4.57 8.97 -17.30
CA LYS A 419 3.17 9.35 -17.59
C LYS A 419 2.09 8.41 -17.02
N SER A 420 2.48 7.19 -16.67
CA SER A 420 1.65 6.07 -16.24
C SER A 420 1.81 5.71 -14.77
N SER A 421 2.94 6.09 -14.17
CA SER A 421 3.19 5.93 -12.75
C SER A 421 2.52 7.09 -12.04
N GLY A 422 1.57 6.80 -11.15
CA GLY A 422 1.03 7.83 -10.27
C GLY A 422 2.17 8.54 -9.53
N TYR A 423 2.10 9.88 -9.43
CA TYR A 423 3.10 10.67 -8.70
C TYR A 423 3.01 10.38 -7.20
N ASN A 424 3.69 9.33 -6.76
CA ASN A 424 3.64 8.85 -5.40
C ASN A 424 5.01 8.33 -4.98
N PHE A 425 5.63 9.09 -4.07
CA PHE A 425 6.95 8.78 -3.50
C PHE A 425 7.01 7.35 -2.96
N TRP A 426 5.94 6.92 -2.30
CA TRP A 426 5.89 5.62 -1.68
C TRP A 426 5.77 4.52 -2.73
N THR A 427 4.90 4.59 -3.72
CA THR A 427 4.84 3.53 -4.76
C THR A 427 6.12 3.44 -5.59
N HIS A 428 6.83 4.55 -5.75
CA HIS A 428 8.09 4.59 -6.49
C HIS A 428 9.28 3.95 -5.75
N HIS A 429 9.27 3.95 -4.42
CA HIS A 429 10.34 3.37 -3.62
C HIS A 429 9.87 2.11 -2.87
N GLU A 430 10.36 0.95 -3.29
CA GLU A 430 9.87 -0.38 -2.85
C GLU A 430 10.28 -0.74 -1.41
N ASN A 431 11.44 -0.23 -0.97
CA ASN A 431 12.09 -0.62 0.31
C ASN A 431 12.10 0.49 1.37
N VAL A 432 11.24 1.52 1.26
CA VAL A 432 11.07 2.47 2.36
C VAL A 432 10.21 1.82 3.44
N PRO A 433 10.69 1.66 4.69
CA PRO A 433 9.84 1.31 5.82
C PRO A 433 8.67 2.31 5.92
N ARG A 434 7.45 1.79 6.03
CA ARG A 434 6.23 2.61 6.16
C ARG A 434 5.50 2.26 7.44
N PRO A 435 5.91 2.78 8.60
CA PRO A 435 5.22 2.49 9.84
C PRO A 435 3.70 2.71 9.75
N ASN A 436 2.94 1.71 10.18
CA ASN A 436 1.49 1.76 10.31
C ASN A 436 1.08 1.25 11.70
N ARG A 437 1.36 2.06 12.71
CA ARG A 437 1.02 1.76 14.10
C ARG A 437 -0.48 1.51 14.34
N PRO A 438 -1.43 2.25 13.73
CA PRO A 438 -2.86 1.94 13.92
C PRO A 438 -3.25 0.54 13.46
N GLU A 439 -2.74 0.09 12.31
CA GLU A 439 -2.99 -1.28 11.83
C GLU A 439 -2.26 -2.30 12.70
N ALA A 440 -1.01 -2.05 13.11
CA ALA A 440 -0.31 -2.89 14.07
C ALA A 440 -1.12 -3.09 15.36
N GLN A 441 -1.68 -2.02 15.92
CA GLN A 441 -2.54 -2.10 17.11
C GLN A 441 -3.83 -2.87 16.83
N ARG A 442 -4.42 -2.75 15.64
CA ARG A 442 -5.60 -3.53 15.24
C ARG A 442 -5.32 -5.03 15.25
N TRP A 443 -4.19 -5.46 14.67
CA TRP A 443 -3.76 -6.86 14.66
C TRP A 443 -3.41 -7.36 16.06
N LEU A 444 -2.73 -6.55 16.86
CA LEU A 444 -2.37 -6.89 18.24
C LEU A 444 -3.62 -7.09 19.12
N ARG A 445 -4.65 -6.25 18.96
CA ARG A 445 -5.94 -6.46 19.67
C ARG A 445 -6.54 -7.84 19.36
N GLN A 446 -6.53 -8.27 18.10
CA GLN A 446 -7.03 -9.60 17.75
C GLN A 446 -6.15 -10.71 18.37
N ALA A 447 -4.83 -10.55 18.36
CA ALA A 447 -3.92 -11.49 19.00
C ALA A 447 -4.22 -11.68 20.49
N HIS A 448 -4.51 -10.60 21.22
CA HIS A 448 -4.93 -10.70 22.63
C HIS A 448 -6.28 -11.41 22.80
N CYS A 449 -7.25 -11.15 21.93
CA CYS A 449 -8.53 -11.87 21.95
C CYS A 449 -8.34 -13.38 21.73
N ASP A 450 -7.47 -13.76 20.78
CA ASP A 450 -7.16 -15.16 20.48
C ASP A 450 -6.44 -15.86 21.65
N LEU A 451 -5.50 -15.18 22.31
CA LEU A 451 -4.82 -15.69 23.50
C LEU A 451 -5.81 -15.89 24.67
N ALA A 452 -6.65 -14.89 24.95
CA ALA A 452 -7.69 -14.99 25.98
C ALA A 452 -8.73 -16.08 25.67
N ALA A 453 -8.94 -16.40 24.39
CA ALA A 453 -9.77 -17.53 24.00
C ALA A 453 -9.06 -18.88 24.16
N ALA A 454 -7.74 -18.94 24.00
CA ALA A 454 -6.92 -20.14 24.25
C ALA A 454 -6.85 -20.49 25.74
N GLU A 455 -6.71 -19.47 26.61
CA GLU A 455 -6.71 -19.62 28.07
C GLU A 455 -7.96 -20.32 28.59
N LYS A 456 -9.12 -20.07 27.95
CA LYS A 456 -10.39 -20.68 28.32
C LYS A 456 -10.49 -22.16 27.95
N ASP A 457 -9.63 -22.67 27.08
CA ASP A 457 -9.65 -24.09 26.69
C ASP A 457 -8.78 -24.95 27.60
N ILE A 458 -7.97 -24.35 28.47
CA ILE A 458 -7.06 -25.06 29.39
C ILE A 458 -7.86 -26.00 30.29
N GLY A 459 -7.48 -27.27 30.33
CA GLY A 459 -8.09 -28.30 31.17
C GLY A 459 -9.48 -28.75 30.75
N ASN A 460 -9.97 -28.34 29.56
CA ASN A 460 -11.30 -28.69 29.05
C ASN A 460 -11.28 -29.84 28.04
N GLY A 461 -10.17 -30.57 27.91
CA GLY A 461 -10.04 -31.72 27.00
C GLY A 461 -10.06 -31.36 25.51
N SER A 462 -9.80 -30.09 25.19
CA SER A 462 -9.73 -29.55 23.82
C SER A 462 -8.34 -28.97 23.54
N THR A 463 -7.30 -29.73 23.89
CA THR A 463 -5.89 -29.30 23.82
C THR A 463 -5.50 -28.82 22.43
N GLU A 464 -5.96 -29.49 21.38
CA GLU A 464 -5.72 -29.12 19.99
C GLU A 464 -6.25 -27.72 19.66
N TRP A 465 -7.42 -27.35 20.20
CA TRP A 465 -8.01 -26.02 20.03
C TRP A 465 -7.27 -24.95 20.82
N CYS A 466 -6.85 -25.27 22.04
CA CYS A 466 -5.99 -24.40 22.84
C CYS A 466 -4.70 -24.06 22.07
N LEU A 467 -3.99 -25.09 21.58
CA LEU A 467 -2.74 -24.94 20.83
C LEU A 467 -2.94 -24.23 19.48
N PHE A 468 -4.07 -24.46 18.79
CA PHE A 468 -4.39 -23.73 17.56
C PHE A 468 -4.64 -22.24 17.81
N LYS A 469 -5.39 -21.89 18.86
CA LYS A 469 -5.63 -20.49 19.22
C LYS A 469 -4.34 -19.80 19.68
N VAL A 470 -3.44 -20.52 20.36
CA VAL A 470 -2.08 -20.03 20.66
C VAL A 470 -1.31 -19.73 19.37
N HIS A 471 -1.33 -20.63 18.37
CA HIS A 471 -0.72 -20.36 17.06
C HIS A 471 -1.26 -19.07 16.45
N GLN A 472 -2.59 -18.91 16.43
CA GLN A 472 -3.27 -17.75 15.87
C GLN A 472 -2.91 -16.44 16.60
N ALA A 473 -2.79 -16.46 17.92
CA ALA A 473 -2.35 -15.32 18.70
C ALA A 473 -0.91 -14.90 18.35
N ILE A 474 0.01 -15.87 18.29
CA ILE A 474 1.43 -15.61 17.96
C ILE A 474 1.57 -15.05 16.53
N GLU A 475 0.89 -15.67 15.56
CA GLU A 475 0.93 -15.24 14.15
C GLU A 475 0.49 -13.78 14.00
N LYS A 476 -0.67 -13.43 14.56
CA LYS A 476 -1.21 -12.08 14.47
C LYS A 476 -0.36 -11.04 15.21
N ALA A 477 0.25 -11.41 16.32
CA ALA A 477 1.18 -10.53 17.02
C ALA A 477 2.43 -10.26 16.16
N LEU A 478 3.01 -11.30 15.54
CA LEU A 478 4.17 -11.12 14.65
C LEU A 478 3.82 -10.26 13.42
N ILE A 479 2.63 -10.44 12.86
CA ILE A 479 2.10 -9.58 11.78
C ILE A 479 1.97 -8.13 12.25
N ALA A 480 1.52 -7.88 13.48
CA ALA A 480 1.47 -6.54 14.06
C ALA A 480 2.86 -5.87 14.09
N ALA A 481 3.91 -6.62 14.44
CA ALA A 481 5.28 -6.11 14.40
C ALA A 481 5.75 -5.74 12.98
N GLU A 482 5.36 -6.51 11.95
CA GLU A 482 5.65 -6.17 10.55
C GLU A 482 4.89 -4.91 10.09
N TYR A 483 3.62 -4.73 10.50
CA TYR A 483 2.89 -3.49 10.24
C TYR A 483 3.53 -2.28 10.92
N LYS A 484 4.10 -2.42 12.12
CA LYS A 484 4.78 -1.32 12.80
C LYS A 484 5.97 -0.78 12.00
N ILE A 485 6.77 -1.61 11.32
CA ILE A 485 7.92 -1.10 10.53
C ILE A 485 7.56 -0.87 9.07
N ASN A 486 6.98 -1.89 8.43
CA ASN A 486 6.86 -1.93 6.97
C ASN A 486 5.50 -1.42 6.49
N GLY A 487 4.50 -1.36 7.38
CA GLY A 487 3.12 -1.00 7.04
C GLY A 487 2.42 -2.02 6.16
N LYS A 488 3.05 -3.17 5.94
CA LYS A 488 2.59 -4.27 5.12
C LYS A 488 3.07 -5.58 5.73
N HIS A 489 2.32 -6.64 5.48
CA HIS A 489 2.68 -8.02 5.73
C HIS A 489 2.66 -8.78 4.40
N SER A 490 3.65 -9.65 4.15
CA SER A 490 3.65 -10.51 2.97
C SER A 490 2.78 -11.74 3.25
N ALA A 491 1.69 -11.88 2.51
CA ALA A 491 0.83 -13.06 2.59
C ALA A 491 1.61 -14.36 2.32
N ASN A 492 1.13 -15.48 2.87
CA ASN A 492 1.67 -16.82 2.64
C ASN A 492 3.08 -17.10 3.18
N CYS A 493 3.54 -16.36 4.20
CA CYS A 493 4.79 -16.69 4.91
C CYS A 493 4.55 -17.64 6.08
N ALA A 494 5.38 -18.67 6.23
CA ALA A 494 5.41 -19.48 7.44
C ALA A 494 5.84 -18.63 8.66
N ILE A 495 5.28 -18.92 9.85
CA ILE A 495 5.62 -18.22 11.10
C ILE A 495 7.14 -18.14 11.35
N SER A 496 7.89 -19.17 10.99
CA SER A 496 9.36 -19.21 11.15
C SER A 496 10.07 -18.12 10.34
N LEU A 497 9.57 -17.80 9.14
CA LEU A 497 10.10 -16.72 8.31
C LEU A 497 9.73 -15.35 8.88
N ILE A 498 8.49 -15.20 9.35
CA ILE A 498 8.02 -13.96 9.99
C ILE A 498 8.86 -13.68 11.24
N VAL A 499 9.05 -14.68 12.12
CA VAL A 499 9.81 -14.49 13.36
C VAL A 499 11.28 -14.17 13.09
N ALA A 500 11.90 -14.76 12.06
CA ALA A 500 13.28 -14.47 11.69
C ALA A 500 13.45 -13.02 11.22
N ARG A 501 12.47 -12.46 10.51
CA ARG A 501 12.46 -11.04 10.14
C ARG A 501 12.24 -10.16 11.37
N VAL A 502 11.21 -10.45 12.16
CA VAL A 502 10.83 -9.66 13.34
C VAL A 502 11.94 -9.63 14.40
N ALA A 503 12.70 -10.72 14.57
CA ALA A 503 13.83 -10.78 15.50
C ALA A 503 14.96 -9.77 15.16
N ASN A 504 15.04 -9.30 13.91
CA ASN A 504 16.02 -8.30 13.48
C ASN A 504 15.53 -6.86 13.64
N PHE A 505 14.25 -6.65 13.97
CA PHE A 505 13.67 -5.31 14.06
C PHE A 505 14.13 -4.53 15.30
N ASP A 506 14.35 -5.23 16.41
CA ASP A 506 14.77 -4.61 17.67
C ASP A 506 15.57 -5.62 18.52
N PRO A 507 16.64 -5.20 19.20
CA PRO A 507 17.38 -6.04 20.14
C PRO A 507 16.52 -6.81 21.14
N GLN A 508 15.40 -6.23 21.61
CA GLN A 508 14.48 -6.88 22.56
C GLN A 508 13.75 -8.09 21.95
N LEU A 509 13.56 -8.11 20.63
CA LEU A 509 12.84 -9.15 19.91
C LEU A 509 13.72 -10.32 19.46
N ARG A 510 15.05 -10.25 19.65
CA ARG A 510 15.98 -11.32 19.24
C ARG A 510 15.68 -12.68 19.86
N LYS A 511 15.03 -12.70 21.04
CA LYS A 511 14.66 -13.94 21.74
C LYS A 511 13.44 -14.63 21.14
N LEU A 512 12.63 -13.93 20.32
CA LEU A 512 11.39 -14.47 19.76
C LEU A 512 11.60 -15.77 18.99
N THR A 513 12.68 -15.88 18.21
CA THR A 513 12.97 -17.10 17.44
C THR A 513 13.10 -18.32 18.33
N GLN A 514 13.78 -18.19 19.48
CA GLN A 514 13.93 -19.30 20.42
C GLN A 514 12.60 -19.66 21.09
N ILE A 515 11.81 -18.67 21.49
CA ILE A 515 10.53 -18.89 22.18
C ILE A 515 9.52 -19.53 21.22
N VAL A 516 9.38 -19.02 20.00
CA VAL A 516 8.49 -19.61 18.97
C VAL A 516 8.87 -21.05 18.66
N ASN A 517 10.16 -21.37 18.52
CA ASN A 517 10.61 -22.75 18.34
C ASN A 517 10.22 -23.63 19.54
N SER A 518 10.30 -23.09 20.76
CA SER A 518 9.94 -23.82 21.99
C SER A 518 8.43 -24.06 22.07
N VAL A 519 7.62 -23.09 21.66
CA VAL A 519 6.16 -23.21 21.56
C VAL A 519 5.75 -24.25 20.52
N GLN A 520 6.43 -24.32 19.38
CA GLN A 520 6.19 -25.35 18.36
C GLN A 520 6.48 -26.77 18.88
N LEU A 521 7.50 -26.94 19.73
CA LEU A 521 7.79 -28.24 20.37
C LEU A 521 6.68 -28.70 21.34
N LEU A 522 5.84 -27.79 21.81
CA LEU A 522 4.67 -28.10 22.63
C LEU A 522 3.46 -28.59 21.81
N GLY A 523 3.55 -28.58 20.48
CA GLY A 523 2.51 -29.03 19.56
C GLY A 523 1.71 -27.89 18.90
N VAL A 524 2.09 -26.63 19.13
CA VAL A 524 1.48 -25.47 18.47
C VAL A 524 1.83 -25.47 16.99
N ASP A 525 0.82 -25.64 16.15
CA ASP A 525 0.97 -25.73 14.70
C ASP A 525 -0.35 -25.37 14.03
N ALA A 526 -0.31 -24.75 12.84
CA ALA A 526 -1.52 -24.33 12.11
C ALA A 526 -2.33 -25.51 11.57
N LYS A 527 -1.68 -26.64 11.24
CA LYS A 527 -2.31 -27.77 10.53
C LYS A 527 -2.43 -29.01 11.40
N LYS A 528 -1.39 -29.38 12.15
CA LYS A 528 -1.40 -30.58 13.00
C LYS A 528 -2.49 -30.51 14.08
N THR A 529 -2.83 -29.33 14.55
CA THR A 529 -3.91 -29.14 15.54
C THR A 529 -5.31 -29.31 14.95
N GLN A 530 -5.46 -29.31 13.62
CA GLN A 530 -6.77 -29.27 12.96
C GLN A 530 -7.08 -30.50 12.11
N TYR A 531 -6.10 -31.08 11.43
CA TYR A 531 -6.37 -32.07 10.38
C TYR A 531 -5.87 -33.49 10.73
N PRO A 532 -6.75 -34.52 10.68
CA PRO A 532 -6.36 -35.91 10.93
C PRO A 532 -5.28 -36.46 10.00
N ASN A 533 -5.23 -36.01 8.75
CA ASN A 533 -4.20 -36.43 7.78
C ASN A 533 -2.78 -35.95 8.13
N CYS A 534 -2.64 -35.06 9.11
CA CYS A 534 -1.34 -34.66 9.66
C CYS A 534 -0.80 -35.63 10.71
N HIS A 535 -1.55 -36.68 11.04
CA HIS A 535 -1.23 -37.70 12.03
C HIS A 535 -1.31 -39.10 11.42
N PRO A 536 -0.61 -40.11 11.98
CA PRO A 536 -0.76 -41.49 11.55
C PRO A 536 -2.19 -41.99 11.79
N ALA A 537 -2.78 -42.71 10.82
CA ALA A 537 -4.06 -43.37 11.05
C ALA A 537 -3.95 -44.40 12.21
N PRO A 538 -4.95 -44.53 13.09
CA PRO A 538 -6.30 -43.95 13.04
C PRO A 538 -6.47 -42.62 13.82
N TYR A 539 -5.38 -41.98 14.25
CA TYR A 539 -5.43 -40.89 15.21
C TYR A 539 -6.03 -39.59 14.65
N ILE A 540 -6.72 -38.85 15.53
CA ILE A 540 -7.23 -37.50 15.27
C ILE A 540 -6.51 -36.47 16.13
N PRO A 541 -6.50 -35.16 15.76
CA PRO A 541 -5.77 -34.14 16.51
C PRO A 541 -6.08 -34.12 18.01
N ASN A 542 -7.36 -34.26 18.39
CA ASN A 542 -7.80 -34.26 19.79
C ASN A 542 -7.08 -35.30 20.68
N GLU A 543 -6.60 -36.41 20.10
CA GLU A 543 -5.94 -37.49 20.83
C GLU A 543 -4.40 -37.37 20.86
N GLN A 544 -3.81 -36.41 20.14
CA GLN A 544 -2.37 -36.39 19.87
C GLN A 544 -1.58 -35.39 20.72
N PHE A 545 -2.26 -34.49 21.43
CA PHE A 545 -1.62 -33.46 22.23
C PHE A 545 -1.81 -33.72 23.72
N LYS A 546 -0.79 -33.38 24.52
CA LYS A 546 -0.83 -33.56 25.96
C LYS A 546 -1.41 -32.31 26.61
N GLU A 547 -2.40 -32.46 27.47
CA GLU A 547 -2.98 -31.36 28.27
C GLU A 547 -1.89 -30.60 29.07
N THR A 548 -0.83 -31.30 29.50
CA THR A 548 0.33 -30.68 30.18
C THR A 548 1.05 -29.60 29.35
N ASN A 549 0.84 -29.56 28.03
CA ASN A 549 1.45 -28.61 27.12
C ASN A 549 0.64 -27.30 26.98
N GLU A 550 -0.63 -27.28 27.39
CA GLU A 550 -1.53 -26.13 27.23
C GLU A 550 -1.01 -24.90 27.99
N TRP A 551 -0.83 -25.03 29.30
CA TRP A 551 -0.38 -23.93 30.15
C TRP A 551 1.01 -23.40 29.74
N PRO A 552 2.03 -24.24 29.49
CA PRO A 552 3.31 -23.75 28.96
C PRO A 552 3.19 -23.01 27.63
N ALA A 553 2.35 -23.50 26.70
CA ALA A 553 2.16 -22.87 25.39
C ALA A 553 1.51 -21.49 25.52
N VAL A 554 0.45 -21.38 26.32
CA VAL A 554 -0.25 -20.13 26.60
C VAL A 554 0.68 -19.13 27.31
N ASN A 555 1.46 -19.58 28.30
CA ASN A 555 2.39 -18.71 29.02
C ASN A 555 3.50 -18.15 28.10
N MET A 556 4.08 -18.99 27.24
CA MET A 556 5.09 -18.52 26.27
C MET A 556 4.48 -17.60 25.21
N ALA A 557 3.23 -17.84 24.78
CA ALA A 557 2.52 -16.95 23.87
C ALA A 557 2.24 -15.58 24.50
N SER A 558 1.87 -15.56 25.78
CA SER A 558 1.74 -14.32 26.56
C SER A 558 3.06 -13.55 26.63
N GLU A 559 4.19 -14.24 26.82
CA GLU A 559 5.52 -13.64 26.79
C GLU A 559 5.83 -13.01 25.42
N ILE A 560 5.54 -13.72 24.31
CA ILE A 560 5.71 -13.21 22.94
C ILE A 560 4.85 -11.96 22.73
N LEU A 561 3.56 -12.02 23.09
CA LEU A 561 2.63 -10.90 22.95
C LEU A 561 3.10 -9.70 23.76
N GLY A 562 3.59 -9.89 24.99
CA GLY A 562 4.13 -8.81 25.82
C GLY A 562 5.36 -8.14 25.21
N MET A 563 6.29 -8.90 24.62
CA MET A 563 7.44 -8.34 23.91
C MET A 563 7.01 -7.52 22.68
N ILE A 564 6.05 -8.06 21.92
CA ILE A 564 5.55 -7.39 20.72
C ILE A 564 4.72 -6.17 21.09
N GLU A 565 3.94 -6.20 22.16
CA GLU A 565 3.16 -5.07 22.65
C GLU A 565 4.05 -3.94 23.14
N ALA A 566 5.08 -4.27 23.94
CA ALA A 566 6.10 -3.31 24.37
C ALA A 566 6.89 -2.72 23.21
N TYR A 567 7.04 -3.49 22.12
CA TYR A 567 7.60 -2.99 20.89
C TYR A 567 6.60 -2.12 20.12
N VAL A 568 5.35 -2.54 19.93
CA VAL A 568 4.36 -1.82 19.11
C VAL A 568 3.96 -0.48 19.72
N ASN A 569 3.91 -0.40 21.05
CA ASN A 569 3.53 0.79 21.79
C ASN A 569 4.74 1.68 22.11
#